data_AF-A0ABD4SSD1-F1
#
_entry.id   AF-A0ABD4SSD1-F1
#
_cell.length_a   1.000
_cell.length_b   1.000
_cell.length_c   1.000
_cell.angle_alpha   90.00
_cell.angle_beta   90.00
_cell.angle_gamma   90.00
#
_symmetry.space_group_name_H-M   'P 1'
#
loop_
_entity.id
_entity.type
_entity.pdbx_description
1 polymer ?
#
loop_
_entity_poly.entity_id
_entity_poly.type
_entity_poly.pdbx_seq_one_letter_code
_entity_poly.pdbx_strand_id
1 'polypeptide(L)'
;MPMIKKCVTGQKFGRLTVTADYRDMERRKNVVDVVCDCGTRKTLEKSSVTAGRSQSCGCLRSELAKAQAAAIALDHAGKRFGRLVGIEKTGRKGRTNCWTWLYQCDCGAVVEKPAPFVQAGSVTSCGCRLTEARRLNVQHTRTAESIARRKLSRQHNKQRKEVARLARQTGLRSVMLCGMKNPLEP
;
A
#
# COMPACT_ATOMS: atom_id res chain seq x y z
N MET A 1 -39.56 4.08 -33.44
CA MET A 1 -39.52 5.12 -32.39
C MET A 1 -38.09 5.61 -32.25
N PRO A 2 -37.78 6.89 -32.52
CA PRO A 2 -36.42 7.39 -32.39
C PRO A 2 -36.04 7.39 -30.91
N MET A 3 -35.00 6.64 -30.56
CA MET A 3 -34.45 6.63 -29.21
C MET A 3 -33.73 7.96 -28.99
N ILE A 4 -34.41 8.89 -28.31
CA ILE A 4 -33.83 10.18 -27.88
C ILE A 4 -32.67 9.85 -26.96
N LYS A 5 -31.45 9.84 -27.51
CA LYS A 5 -30.23 9.62 -26.72
C LYS A 5 -30.15 10.76 -25.72
N LYS A 6 -30.18 10.41 -24.43
CA LYS A 6 -30.07 11.36 -23.31
C LYS A 6 -28.77 12.16 -23.48
N CYS A 7 -28.90 13.40 -23.94
CA CYS A 7 -27.80 14.32 -24.14
C CYS A 7 -27.39 14.85 -22.76
N VAL A 8 -26.12 14.68 -22.42
CA VAL A 8 -25.54 15.14 -21.14
C VAL A 8 -24.73 16.42 -21.34
N THR A 9 -24.75 16.97 -22.56
CA THR A 9 -24.06 18.20 -22.93
C THR A 9 -24.61 19.38 -22.13
N GLY A 10 -23.73 20.19 -21.57
CA GLY A 10 -24.08 21.32 -20.69
C GLY A 10 -24.33 20.92 -19.23
N GLN A 11 -24.37 19.64 -18.87
CA GLN A 11 -24.54 19.23 -17.47
C GLN A 11 -23.22 19.34 -16.70
N LYS A 12 -23.35 19.76 -15.42
CA LYS A 12 -22.24 19.84 -14.47
C LYS A 12 -22.25 18.63 -13.54
N PHE A 13 -21.13 17.93 -13.45
CA PHE A 13 -20.89 16.79 -12.58
C PHE A 13 -19.73 17.11 -11.64
N GLY A 14 -20.05 17.51 -10.41
CA GLY A 14 -19.03 17.99 -9.46
C GLY A 14 -18.38 19.29 -9.97
N ARG A 15 -17.06 19.27 -10.20
CA ARG A 15 -16.29 20.38 -10.78
C ARG A 15 -16.12 20.27 -12.31
N LEU A 16 -16.82 19.35 -12.98
CA LEU A 16 -16.67 19.09 -14.41
C LEU A 16 -17.92 19.52 -15.18
N THR A 17 -17.74 20.31 -16.23
CA THR A 17 -18.81 20.78 -17.11
C THR A 17 -18.67 20.11 -18.48
N VAL A 18 -19.69 19.37 -18.92
CA VAL A 18 -19.67 18.66 -20.21
C VAL A 18 -19.85 19.65 -21.36
N THR A 19 -18.89 19.68 -22.27
CA THR A 19 -18.89 20.54 -23.47
C THR A 19 -19.34 19.79 -24.72
N ALA A 20 -18.98 18.51 -24.85
CA ALA A 20 -19.39 17.67 -25.97
C ALA A 20 -19.61 16.23 -25.53
N ASP A 21 -20.55 15.52 -26.17
CA ASP A 21 -20.74 14.08 -26.02
C ASP A 21 -20.66 13.38 -27.40
N TYR A 22 -19.80 12.37 -27.52
CA TYR A 22 -19.60 11.67 -28.79
C TYR A 22 -19.13 10.22 -28.59
N ARG A 23 -19.21 9.44 -29.66
CA ARG A 23 -18.67 8.07 -29.69
C ARG A 23 -17.24 8.15 -30.20
N ASP A 24 -16.29 7.76 -29.36
CA ASP A 24 -14.92 7.49 -29.79
C ASP A 24 -14.91 6.18 -30.57
N MET A 25 -14.58 6.26 -31.86
CA MET A 25 -14.59 5.13 -32.78
C MET A 25 -13.36 4.22 -32.58
N GLU A 26 -12.23 4.77 -32.15
CA GLU A 26 -10.99 4.04 -31.90
C GLU A 26 -11.13 3.17 -30.65
N ARG A 27 -11.65 3.76 -29.56
CA ARG A 27 -11.86 3.06 -28.29
C ARG A 27 -13.21 2.35 -28.20
N ARG A 28 -14.06 2.50 -29.23
CA ARG A 28 -15.45 2.02 -29.27
C ARG A 28 -16.25 2.37 -28.00
N LYS A 29 -16.01 3.55 -27.42
CA LYS A 29 -16.60 4.00 -26.15
C LYS A 29 -17.35 5.31 -26.31
N ASN A 30 -18.36 5.54 -25.48
CA ASN A 30 -19.01 6.85 -25.39
C ASN A 30 -18.16 7.75 -24.49
N VAL A 31 -17.67 8.85 -25.02
CA VAL A 31 -16.81 9.81 -24.32
C VAL A 31 -17.47 11.17 -24.24
N VAL A 32 -17.01 11.96 -23.29
CA VAL A 32 -17.43 13.34 -23.06
C VAL A 32 -16.21 14.22 -22.89
N ASP A 33 -16.20 15.36 -23.57
CA ASP A 33 -15.22 16.41 -23.30
C ASP A 33 -15.74 17.28 -22.17
N VAL A 34 -14.90 17.45 -21.16
CA VAL A 34 -15.23 18.22 -19.96
C VAL A 34 -14.23 19.34 -19.76
N VAL A 35 -14.74 20.50 -19.33
CA VAL A 35 -13.94 21.58 -18.77
C VAL A 35 -14.12 21.53 -17.27
N CYS A 36 -13.03 21.44 -16.54
CA CYS A 36 -13.09 21.51 -15.09
C CYS A 36 -13.05 22.96 -14.60
N ASP A 37 -13.62 23.25 -13.43
CA ASP A 37 -13.50 24.55 -12.75
C ASP A 37 -12.02 24.97 -12.56
N CYS A 38 -11.08 24.01 -12.57
CA CYS A 38 -9.62 24.23 -12.58
C CYS A 38 -9.07 24.78 -13.92
N GLY A 39 -9.92 24.99 -14.94
CA GLY A 39 -9.54 25.38 -16.30
C GLY A 39 -9.02 24.24 -17.19
N THR A 40 -8.77 23.05 -16.63
CA THR A 40 -8.24 21.92 -17.41
C THR A 40 -9.34 21.26 -18.23
N ARG A 41 -9.05 21.01 -19.52
CA ARG A 41 -9.90 20.23 -20.42
C ARG A 41 -9.47 18.77 -20.41
N LYS A 42 -10.42 17.84 -20.31
CA LYS A 42 -10.16 16.40 -20.36
C LYS A 42 -11.27 15.67 -21.12
N THR A 43 -10.89 14.60 -21.82
CA THR A 43 -11.83 13.65 -22.40
C THR A 43 -12.00 12.48 -21.43
N LEU A 44 -13.22 12.24 -20.98
CA LEU A 44 -13.56 11.19 -20.02
C LEU A 44 -14.61 10.25 -20.60
N GLU A 45 -14.71 9.04 -20.06
CA GLU A 45 -15.77 8.12 -20.45
C GLU A 45 -17.12 8.59 -19.88
N LYS A 46 -18.17 8.64 -20.72
CA LYS A 46 -19.53 9.09 -20.33
C LYS A 46 -20.02 8.33 -19.09
N SER A 47 -19.80 7.02 -19.06
CA SER A 47 -20.17 6.13 -17.95
C SER A 47 -19.48 6.48 -16.62
N SER A 48 -18.28 7.07 -16.65
CA SER A 48 -17.51 7.42 -15.45
C SER A 48 -17.95 8.76 -14.86
N VAL A 49 -18.37 9.68 -15.73
CA VAL A 49 -18.92 10.98 -15.34
C VAL A 49 -20.34 10.82 -14.78
N THR A 50 -21.22 10.10 -15.50
CA THR A 50 -22.62 9.91 -15.06
C THR A 50 -22.74 9.05 -13.80
N ALA A 51 -21.85 8.08 -13.61
CA ALA A 51 -21.80 7.26 -12.39
C ALA A 51 -21.11 7.97 -11.21
N GLY A 52 -20.65 9.21 -11.38
CA GLY A 52 -20.01 9.98 -10.31
C GLY A 52 -18.59 9.51 -9.92
N ARG A 53 -17.96 8.63 -10.70
CA ARG A 53 -16.57 8.16 -10.44
C ARG A 53 -15.52 9.24 -10.74
N SER A 54 -15.83 10.16 -11.66
CA SER A 54 -14.97 11.28 -12.02
C SER A 54 -15.71 12.59 -11.81
N GLN A 55 -15.38 13.29 -10.71
CA GLN A 55 -16.02 14.56 -10.31
C GLN A 55 -15.06 15.77 -10.40
N SER A 56 -13.79 15.56 -10.75
CA SER A 56 -12.81 16.63 -10.94
C SER A 56 -11.69 16.23 -11.89
N CYS A 57 -10.92 17.21 -12.38
CA CYS A 57 -9.72 17.00 -13.20
C CYS A 57 -8.57 16.30 -12.42
N GLY A 58 -8.75 16.01 -11.13
CA GLY A 58 -7.68 15.61 -10.20
C GLY A 58 -7.12 16.79 -9.38
N CYS A 59 -7.49 18.04 -9.74
CA CYS A 59 -7.05 19.26 -9.03
C CYS A 59 -7.36 19.22 -7.53
N LEU A 60 -8.58 18.80 -7.15
CA LEU A 60 -9.01 18.77 -5.76
C LEU A 60 -8.08 17.89 -4.91
N ARG A 61 -7.72 16.72 -5.45
CA ARG A 61 -6.80 15.79 -4.77
C ARG A 61 -5.39 16.37 -4.69
N SER A 62 -4.93 17.04 -5.74
CA SER A 62 -3.62 17.71 -5.75
C SER A 62 -3.56 18.91 -4.80
N GLU A 63 -4.63 19.70 -4.70
CA GLU A 63 -4.77 20.86 -3.81
C GLU A 63 -4.76 20.40 -2.34
N LEU A 64 -5.60 19.43 -1.99
CA LEU A 64 -5.64 18.85 -0.64
C LEU A 64 -4.28 18.24 -0.26
N ALA A 65 -3.65 17.50 -1.16
CA ALA A 65 -2.33 16.91 -0.91
C ALA A 65 -1.25 17.98 -0.69
N LYS A 66 -1.27 19.08 -1.45
CA LYS A 66 -0.34 20.21 -1.26
C LYS A 66 -0.59 20.93 0.06
N ALA A 67 -1.85 21.19 0.41
CA ALA A 67 -2.22 21.84 1.66
C ALA A 67 -1.83 20.97 2.87
N GLN A 68 -2.10 19.67 2.81
CA GLN A 68 -1.66 18.72 3.84
C GLN A 68 -0.14 18.64 3.92
N ALA A 69 0.56 18.55 2.80
CA ALA A 69 2.03 18.54 2.80
C ALA A 69 2.63 19.83 3.38
N ALA A 70 2.00 20.98 3.16
CA ALA A 70 2.40 22.26 3.76
C ALA A 70 2.15 22.29 5.27
N ALA A 71 0.99 21.80 5.74
CA ALA A 71 0.68 21.70 7.16
C ALA A 71 1.61 20.71 7.89
N ILE A 72 1.95 19.58 7.27
CA ILE A 72 2.90 18.57 7.79
C ILE A 72 4.32 19.14 7.85
N ALA A 73 4.70 19.98 6.88
CA ALA A 73 5.99 20.64 6.88
C ALA A 73 6.18 21.61 8.05
N LEU A 74 5.09 22.03 8.70
CA LEU A 74 5.09 23.22 9.52
C LEU A 74 5.69 23.03 10.91
N ASP A 75 5.72 21.81 11.49
CA ASP A 75 6.63 21.60 12.62
C ASP A 75 6.84 20.13 13.03
N HIS A 76 8.04 19.62 12.81
CA HIS A 76 8.54 18.37 13.42
C HIS A 76 9.65 18.63 14.44
N ALA A 77 10.11 19.88 14.63
CA ALA A 77 11.20 20.19 15.54
C ALA A 77 10.77 19.88 16.98
N GLY A 78 11.60 19.14 17.71
CA GLY A 78 11.33 18.73 19.09
C GLY A 78 10.19 17.73 19.28
N LYS A 79 9.46 17.34 18.23
CA LYS A 79 8.39 16.34 18.32
C LYS A 79 8.94 14.93 18.28
N ARG A 80 8.41 14.07 19.15
CA ARG A 80 8.75 12.65 19.24
C ARG A 80 7.73 11.80 18.48
N PHE A 81 8.22 10.97 17.58
CA PHE A 81 7.46 10.02 16.78
C PHE A 81 8.01 8.61 17.05
N GLY A 82 7.45 7.93 18.05
CA GLY A 82 7.99 6.66 18.52
C GLY A 82 9.38 6.84 19.13
N ARG A 83 10.41 6.23 18.49
CA ARG A 83 11.81 6.38 18.92
C ARG A 83 12.54 7.53 18.24
N LEU A 84 11.90 8.31 17.38
CA LEU A 84 12.53 9.37 16.58
C LEU A 84 12.13 10.75 17.10
N VAL A 85 13.09 11.64 17.33
CA VAL A 85 12.89 13.03 17.76
C VAL A 85 13.38 13.95 16.64
N GLY A 86 12.53 14.88 16.17
CA GLY A 86 12.91 15.78 15.08
C GLY A 86 13.89 16.86 15.54
N ILE A 87 15.00 17.02 14.79
CA ILE A 87 16.04 18.02 15.06
C ILE A 87 15.87 19.20 14.13
N GLU A 88 16.06 18.99 12.83
CA GLU A 88 16.14 20.08 11.84
C GLU A 88 15.53 19.68 10.50
N LYS A 89 15.03 20.68 9.77
CA LYS A 89 14.57 20.57 8.39
C LYS A 89 15.77 20.59 7.43
N THR A 90 16.02 19.50 6.71
CA THR A 90 17.11 19.42 5.73
C THR A 90 16.71 19.85 4.32
N GLY A 91 15.41 20.16 4.11
CA GLY A 91 14.87 20.67 2.84
C GLY A 91 14.02 19.64 2.08
N ARG A 92 13.77 19.90 0.79
CA ARG A 92 13.06 18.96 -0.11
C ARG A 92 14.09 18.14 -0.88
N LYS A 93 14.12 16.82 -0.69
CA LYS A 93 14.92 15.90 -1.51
C LYS A 93 14.13 14.65 -1.88
N GLY A 94 14.39 14.15 -3.10
CA GLY A 94 13.91 12.85 -3.60
C GLY A 94 12.79 12.91 -4.66
N ARG A 95 12.47 11.74 -5.25
CA ARG A 95 11.44 11.58 -6.31
C ARG A 95 10.03 12.04 -5.89
N THR A 96 9.74 12.03 -4.60
CA THR A 96 8.39 12.26 -4.06
C THR A 96 8.10 13.73 -3.73
N ASN A 97 9.11 14.61 -3.86
CA ASN A 97 9.01 16.06 -3.54
C ASN A 97 8.43 16.35 -2.13
N CYS A 98 8.72 15.47 -1.16
CA CYS A 98 8.30 15.64 0.22
C CYS A 98 9.40 16.32 1.06
N TRP A 99 8.98 17.02 2.12
CA TRP A 99 9.91 17.60 3.08
C TRP A 99 10.63 16.50 3.87
N THR A 100 11.96 16.61 3.93
CA THR A 100 12.83 15.67 4.64
C THR A 100 13.36 16.33 5.90
N TRP A 101 13.43 15.56 6.98
CA TRP A 101 13.84 16.01 8.29
C TRP A 101 14.91 15.10 8.86
N LEU A 102 15.81 15.68 9.64
CA LEU A 102 16.77 14.98 10.48
C LEU A 102 16.09 14.59 11.78
N TYR A 103 16.13 13.31 12.11
CA TYR A 103 15.62 12.77 13.36
C TYR A 103 16.75 12.12 14.16
N GLN A 104 16.82 12.41 15.45
CA GLN A 104 17.61 11.64 16.40
C GLN A 104 16.79 10.47 16.90
N CYS A 105 17.33 9.26 16.76
CA CYS A 105 16.68 8.08 17.32
C CYS A 105 17.14 7.86 18.77
N ASP A 106 16.29 7.22 19.59
CA ASP A 106 16.67 6.72 20.92
C ASP A 106 17.85 5.72 20.84
N CYS A 107 18.10 5.15 19.66
CA CYS A 107 19.26 4.31 19.35
C CYS A 107 20.59 5.11 19.30
N GLY A 108 20.55 6.43 19.41
CA GLY A 108 21.68 7.35 19.25
C GLY A 108 21.99 7.73 17.80
N ALA A 109 21.43 7.02 16.81
CA ALA A 109 21.66 7.31 15.41
C ALA A 109 20.82 8.51 14.93
N VAL A 110 21.45 9.40 14.16
CA VAL A 110 20.76 10.48 13.44
C VAL A 110 20.42 9.98 12.03
N VAL A 111 19.16 10.11 11.64
CA VAL A 111 18.64 9.61 10.35
C VAL A 111 17.81 10.66 9.63
N GLU A 112 17.98 10.74 8.31
CA GLU A 112 17.12 11.55 7.44
C GLU A 112 15.91 10.73 7.02
N LYS A 113 14.70 11.24 7.30
CA LYS A 113 13.44 10.60 6.90
C LYS A 113 12.43 11.64 6.39
N PRO A 114 11.51 11.25 5.48
CA PRO A 114 10.48 12.17 5.03
C PRO A 114 9.38 12.31 6.09
N ALA A 115 9.05 13.55 6.43
CA ALA A 115 8.04 13.93 7.44
C ALA A 115 6.70 13.18 7.34
N PRO A 116 6.05 13.05 6.16
CA PRO A 116 4.73 12.43 6.08
C PRO A 116 4.74 10.95 6.49
N PHE A 117 5.82 10.20 6.24
CA PHE A 117 5.89 8.78 6.64
C PHE A 117 6.10 8.61 8.15
N VAL A 118 6.79 9.56 8.77
CA VAL A 118 7.00 9.59 10.23
C VAL A 118 5.69 9.98 10.93
N GLN A 119 4.97 10.98 10.43
CA GLN A 119 3.68 11.38 10.97
C GLN A 119 2.58 10.31 10.77
N ALA A 120 2.58 9.62 9.62
CA ALA A 120 1.67 8.50 9.37
C ALA A 120 2.01 7.24 10.19
N GLY A 121 3.11 7.23 10.96
CA GLY A 121 3.52 6.09 11.79
C GLY A 121 4.11 4.92 11.00
N SER A 122 4.35 5.08 9.69
CA SER A 122 5.02 4.06 8.87
C SER A 122 6.50 3.91 9.25
N VAL A 123 7.11 4.99 9.75
CA VAL A 123 8.51 5.02 10.21
C VAL A 123 8.54 5.45 11.67
N THR A 124 8.89 4.52 12.56
CA THR A 124 8.90 4.75 14.03
C THR A 124 10.28 4.57 14.67
N SER A 125 11.30 4.16 13.89
CA SER A 125 12.67 3.98 14.37
C SER A 125 13.71 4.10 13.25
N CYS A 126 14.99 4.23 13.64
CA CYS A 126 16.15 4.19 12.74
C CYS A 126 16.31 2.85 11.98
N GLY A 127 15.50 1.82 12.30
CA GLY A 127 15.67 0.43 11.86
C GLY A 127 16.26 -0.47 12.96
N CYS A 128 16.70 0.11 14.08
CA CYS A 128 17.26 -0.64 15.21
C CYS A 128 16.30 -1.70 15.76
N ARG A 129 14.98 -1.45 15.73
CA ARG A 129 13.97 -2.40 16.22
C ARG A 129 13.99 -3.72 15.45
N LEU A 130 14.24 -3.67 14.14
CA LEU A 130 14.36 -4.88 13.31
C LEU A 130 15.67 -5.61 13.61
N THR A 131 16.77 -4.88 13.81
CA THR A 131 18.07 -5.46 14.19
C THR A 131 18.01 -6.13 15.55
N GLU A 132 17.37 -5.49 16.53
CA GLU A 132 17.16 -6.00 17.89
C GLU A 132 16.29 -7.26 17.88
N ALA A 133 15.15 -7.22 17.19
CA ALA A 133 14.30 -8.39 16.99
C ALA A 133 15.04 -9.54 16.27
N ARG A 134 15.87 -9.22 15.27
CA ARG A 134 16.67 -10.23 14.56
C ARG A 134 17.72 -10.86 15.47
N ARG A 135 18.39 -10.09 16.34
CA ARG A 135 19.35 -10.62 17.32
C ARG A 135 18.68 -11.58 18.30
N LEU A 136 17.54 -11.19 18.86
CA LEU A 136 16.76 -12.04 19.76
C LEU A 136 16.26 -13.32 19.05
N ASN A 137 15.82 -13.20 17.79
CA ASN A 137 15.35 -14.36 17.04
C ASN A 137 16.50 -15.30 16.62
N VAL A 138 17.71 -14.77 16.36
CA VAL A 138 18.91 -15.59 16.18
C VAL A 138 19.25 -16.36 17.46
N GLN A 139 19.13 -15.73 18.63
CA GLN A 139 19.32 -16.43 19.91
C GLN A 139 18.25 -17.51 20.12
N HIS A 140 16.98 -17.19 19.87
CA HIS A 140 15.86 -18.12 20.01
C HIS A 140 15.92 -19.30 19.02
N THR A 141 16.40 -19.11 17.79
CA THR A 141 16.56 -20.18 16.78
C THR A 141 17.81 -21.05 16.97
N ARG A 142 18.69 -20.68 17.91
CA ARG A 142 19.89 -21.43 18.30
C ARG A 142 19.70 -22.25 19.58
N THR A 143 18.53 -22.16 20.23
CA THR A 143 18.22 -23.01 21.38
C THR A 143 18.09 -24.48 20.97
N ALA A 144 18.47 -25.40 21.86
CA ALA A 144 18.35 -26.84 21.61
C ALA A 144 16.91 -27.23 21.23
N GLU A 145 15.92 -26.62 21.90
CA GLU A 145 14.50 -26.85 21.67
C GLU A 145 14.04 -26.40 20.28
N SER A 146 14.45 -25.22 19.81
CA SER A 146 14.08 -24.72 18.48
C SER A 146 14.74 -25.54 17.35
N ILE A 147 15.97 -26.01 17.56
CA ILE A 147 16.67 -26.91 16.64
C ILE A 147 15.96 -28.27 16.58
N ALA A 148 15.58 -28.83 17.73
CA ALA A 148 14.84 -30.09 17.80
C ALA A 148 13.49 -30.01 17.08
N ARG A 149 12.70 -28.95 17.31
CA ARG A 149 11.42 -28.71 16.62
C ARG A 149 11.59 -28.63 15.10
N ARG A 150 12.64 -27.96 14.61
CA ARG A 150 12.94 -27.88 13.16
C ARG A 150 13.34 -29.24 12.57
N LYS A 151 14.10 -30.06 13.30
CA LYS A 151 14.45 -31.43 12.86
C LYS A 151 13.20 -32.32 12.75
N LEU A 152 12.34 -32.31 13.77
CA LEU A 152 11.06 -33.02 13.78
C LEU A 152 10.16 -32.60 12.61
N SER A 153 10.00 -31.30 12.38
CA SER A 153 9.21 -30.78 11.24
C SER A 153 9.77 -31.23 9.88
N ARG A 154 11.10 -31.24 9.71
CA ARG A 154 11.76 -31.73 8.48
C ARG A 154 11.52 -33.22 8.25
N GLN A 155 11.64 -34.02 9.30
CA GLN A 155 11.39 -35.46 9.23
C GLN A 155 9.92 -35.75 8.87
N HIS A 156 8.99 -35.04 9.49
CA HIS A 156 7.56 -35.20 9.22
C HIS A 156 7.20 -34.76 7.79
N ASN A 157 7.81 -33.69 7.28
CA ASN A 157 7.63 -33.27 5.87
C ASN A 157 8.27 -34.28 4.88
N LYS A 158 9.41 -34.87 5.23
CA LYS A 158 10.04 -35.94 4.43
C LYS A 158 9.11 -37.15 4.34
N GLN A 159 8.57 -37.61 5.46
CA GLN A 159 7.60 -38.71 5.52
C GLN A 159 6.34 -38.39 4.71
N ARG A 160 5.77 -37.18 4.85
CA ARG A 160 4.60 -36.75 4.05
C ARG A 160 4.87 -36.76 2.55
N LYS A 161 6.04 -36.31 2.11
CA LYS A 161 6.43 -36.32 0.69
C LYS A 161 6.63 -37.75 0.18
N GLU A 162 7.17 -38.63 1.01
CA GLU A 162 7.38 -40.04 0.70
C GLU A 162 6.05 -40.79 0.56
N VAL A 163 5.13 -40.61 1.52
CA VAL A 163 3.75 -41.13 1.46
C VAL A 163 3.03 -40.60 0.22
N ALA A 164 3.15 -39.31 -0.08
CA ALA A 164 2.57 -38.73 -1.30
C ALA A 164 3.21 -39.28 -2.59
N ARG A 165 4.50 -39.64 -2.58
CA ARG A 165 5.17 -40.30 -3.72
C ARG A 165 4.67 -41.73 -3.88
N LEU A 166 4.55 -42.48 -2.79
CA LEU A 166 4.08 -43.87 -2.80
C LEU A 166 2.62 -43.95 -3.28
N ALA A 167 1.74 -43.07 -2.79
CA ALA A 167 0.34 -43.00 -3.20
C ALA A 167 0.15 -42.72 -4.70
N ARG A 168 1.06 -41.95 -5.31
CA ARG A 168 1.06 -41.72 -6.77
C ARG A 168 1.47 -42.95 -7.57
N GLN A 169 2.33 -43.80 -7.03
CA GLN A 169 2.83 -45.01 -7.71
C GLN A 169 1.85 -46.18 -7.62
N THR A 170 1.12 -46.30 -6.52
CA THR A 170 0.22 -47.45 -6.27
C THR A 170 -1.22 -47.22 -6.73
N GLY A 171 -1.56 -46.04 -7.26
CA GLY A 171 -2.92 -45.72 -7.71
C GLY A 171 -3.97 -45.63 -6.59
N LEU A 172 -3.56 -45.83 -5.33
CA LEU A 172 -4.40 -45.66 -4.15
C LEU A 172 -4.71 -44.17 -3.98
N ARG A 173 -5.97 -43.78 -4.24
CA ARG A 173 -6.49 -42.48 -3.81
C ARG A 173 -6.16 -42.31 -2.33
N SER A 174 -5.39 -41.27 -2.02
CA SER A 174 -4.86 -41.04 -0.68
C SER A 174 -5.95 -41.21 0.37
N VAL A 175 -5.86 -42.25 1.20
CA VAL A 175 -6.49 -42.20 2.50
C VAL A 175 -5.77 -41.06 3.20
N MET A 176 -6.45 -39.91 3.35
CA MET A 176 -5.94 -38.85 4.19
C MET A 176 -5.67 -39.48 5.56
N LEU A 177 -4.41 -39.66 5.90
CA LEU A 177 -3.96 -39.82 7.29
C LEU A 177 -4.19 -38.47 8.00
N CYS A 178 -5.46 -38.09 8.10
CA CYS A 178 -5.96 -37.09 9.03
C CYS A 178 -6.06 -37.82 10.38
N GLY A 179 -4.95 -37.92 11.10
CA GLY A 179 -4.95 -38.67 12.35
C GLY A 179 -3.69 -38.67 13.19
N MET A 180 -2.55 -38.15 12.70
CA MET A 180 -1.40 -37.94 13.58
C MET A 180 -1.44 -36.52 14.14
N LYS A 181 -2.21 -36.38 15.23
CA LYS A 181 -2.15 -35.19 16.09
C LYS A 181 -0.70 -34.91 16.47
N ASN A 182 -0.35 -33.63 16.40
CA ASN A 182 0.93 -33.10 16.86
C ASN A 182 1.06 -33.40 18.37
N PRO A 183 2.09 -34.09 18.87
CA PRO A 183 2.26 -34.36 20.30
C PRO A 183 2.70 -33.12 21.12
N LEU A 184 2.41 -31.90 20.62
CA LEU A 184 2.85 -30.63 21.18
C LEU A 184 1.71 -29.59 21.20
N GLU A 185 0.46 -30.02 21.37
CA GLU A 185 -0.59 -29.13 21.89
C GLU A 185 -0.76 -29.46 23.38
N PRO A 186 -0.59 -28.48 24.30
CA PRO A 186 -1.12 -28.60 25.66
C PRO A 186 -2.65 -28.60 25.66
#